data_AF-A0A6G2K2G8-F1
#
_entry.id   AF-A0A6G2K2G8-F1
#
_cell.length_a   1.000
_cell.length_b   1.000
_cell.length_c   1.000
_cell.angle_alpha   90.00
_cell.angle_beta   90.00
_cell.angle_gamma   90.00
#
_symmetry.space_group_name_H-M   'P 1'
#
loop_
_entity.id
_entity.type
_entity.pdbx_description
1 polymer ?
#
loop_
_entity_poly.entity_id
_entity_poly.type
_entity_poly.pdbx_seq_one_letter_code
_entity_poly.pdbx_strand_id
1 'polypeptide(L)'
;MTLMSNYAPASSLGWLDFDAAASAAVAELIRALEEPATLDNLGLGAVRDAFSAQLSPGTSTLQTRLRYFIFVPWIFARLEEQRVAPGDFARRLRDDEARLIDCLRHLGPNNGVIGFKAGRDLKYMPSWLYWLGLGSWGLRRGNLSISEYGQRAAALARQQPERDDDHNATAPLTAMWAPLPPPPADFLHAPIDFELSAEEAQALIDSIRRNLPGTFLAALCEAPAVAAGAPWPWDVPTDSLSGEIIALLRHARCFSELTLGPQLVYNLLLARRAHAEFGWDTRGLAERQLGRLASWAETVARRHEELGAWVEDRAEFWDVVGVGNRRTREFIDTVVRLAVEDPDGFAENEAVHYCITQRELRLKGRRARLSHRSALENWNRTESGGQLDYRWWVTKRHLADLAAALGATAR
;
A
#
# COMPACT_ATOMS: atom_id res chain seq x y z
N MET A 1 44.84 22.84 -31.15
CA MET A 1 44.81 21.51 -30.54
C MET A 1 44.66 21.71 -29.04
N THR A 2 43.41 21.85 -28.59
CA THR A 2 43.06 22.16 -27.20
C THR A 2 41.68 21.54 -26.96
N LEU A 3 41.65 20.40 -26.26
CA LEU A 3 40.44 19.73 -25.83
C LEU A 3 40.41 19.80 -24.31
N MET A 4 39.49 20.59 -23.77
CA MET A 4 38.98 20.46 -22.40
C MET A 4 37.50 20.80 -22.43
N SER A 5 36.64 19.85 -22.06
CA SER A 5 35.98 19.85 -20.75
C SER A 5 34.68 19.04 -20.80
N ASN A 6 34.72 17.90 -20.13
CA ASN A 6 33.71 17.34 -19.23
C ASN A 6 32.22 17.50 -19.60
N TYR A 7 31.67 16.42 -20.16
CA TYR A 7 30.27 16.08 -19.96
C TYR A 7 30.19 15.00 -18.87
N ALA A 8 29.62 15.35 -17.71
CA ALA A 8 29.23 14.42 -16.67
C ALA A 8 27.71 14.56 -16.50
N PRO A 9 26.89 13.51 -16.73
CA PRO A 9 25.53 13.52 -16.23
C PRO A 9 25.58 13.28 -14.72
N ALA A 10 25.15 14.30 -13.96
CA ALA A 10 24.88 14.19 -12.55
C ALA A 10 23.42 13.76 -12.34
N SER A 11 23.24 12.84 -11.39
CA SER A 11 21.98 12.48 -10.70
C SER A 11 21.12 11.38 -11.30
N SER A 12 21.56 10.15 -11.12
CA SER A 12 20.69 8.98 -10.96
C SER A 12 21.31 8.07 -9.89
N LEU A 13 21.05 8.36 -8.61
CA LEU A 13 21.24 7.48 -7.45
C LEU A 13 21.09 8.34 -6.19
N GLY A 14 19.84 8.50 -5.77
CA GLY A 14 19.44 9.16 -4.52
C GLY A 14 18.38 8.33 -3.80
N TRP A 15 18.55 7.01 -3.81
CA TRP A 15 17.76 6.08 -3.02
C TRP A 15 18.71 4.98 -2.56
N LEU A 16 18.71 4.69 -1.25
CA LEU A 16 19.75 3.99 -0.44
C LEU A 16 20.82 4.99 0.05
N ASP A 17 21.05 5.25 1.33
CA ASP A 17 21.01 4.46 2.55
C ASP A 17 21.03 5.50 3.72
N PHE A 18 20.23 5.48 4.78
CA PHE A 18 20.28 4.57 5.94
C PHE A 18 18.95 4.69 6.73
N ASP A 19 18.18 3.61 6.78
CA ASP A 19 17.38 3.05 7.91
C ASP A 19 16.47 1.92 7.34
N ALA A 20 17.04 1.10 6.46
CA ALA A 20 16.32 0.06 5.75
C ALA A 20 15.79 -1.01 6.73
N ALA A 21 16.39 -1.19 7.91
CA ALA A 21 16.03 -2.25 8.84
C ALA A 21 14.72 -1.98 9.59
N ALA A 22 14.50 -0.76 10.10
CA ALA A 22 13.25 -0.42 10.79
C ALA A 22 12.08 -0.32 9.79
N SER A 23 12.33 0.30 8.64
CA SER A 23 11.35 0.38 7.54
C SER A 23 11.01 -1.00 6.98
N ALA A 24 12.00 -1.89 6.78
CA ALA A 24 11.78 -3.26 6.34
C ALA A 24 11.06 -4.11 7.39
N ALA A 25 11.36 -3.94 8.69
CA ALA A 25 10.67 -4.66 9.75
C ALA A 25 9.19 -4.23 9.85
N VAL A 26 8.89 -2.95 9.68
CA VAL A 26 7.52 -2.43 9.61
C VAL A 26 6.82 -2.92 8.33
N ALA A 27 7.48 -2.86 7.18
CA ALA A 27 6.93 -3.33 5.91
C ALA A 27 6.65 -4.85 5.91
N GLU A 28 7.57 -5.68 6.41
CA GLU A 28 7.37 -7.13 6.56
C GLU A 28 6.23 -7.46 7.52
N LEU A 29 6.06 -6.67 8.57
CA LEU A 29 5.01 -6.90 9.55
C LEU A 29 3.64 -6.41 9.07
N ILE A 30 3.58 -5.29 8.33
CA ILE A 30 2.39 -4.87 7.60
C ILE A 30 1.97 -5.97 6.62
N ARG A 31 2.92 -6.53 5.86
CA ARG A 31 2.69 -7.65 4.94
C ARG A 31 2.13 -8.88 5.67
N ALA A 32 2.55 -9.14 6.91
CA ALA A 32 2.03 -10.21 7.74
C ALA A 32 0.62 -9.95 8.33
N LEU A 33 0.18 -8.68 8.36
CA LEU A 33 -1.13 -8.25 8.84
C LEU A 33 -2.15 -8.04 7.70
N GLU A 34 -1.71 -8.07 6.44
CA GLU A 34 -2.61 -8.08 5.28
C GLU A 34 -3.54 -9.32 5.36
N GLU A 35 -4.82 -9.11 5.04
CA GLU A 35 -5.92 -10.06 5.22
C GLU A 35 -5.66 -11.48 4.64
N PRO A 36 -6.38 -12.52 5.10
CA PRO A 36 -6.22 -13.90 4.62
C PRO A 36 -6.39 -14.09 3.09
N ALA A 37 -7.03 -13.15 2.39
CA ALA A 37 -7.18 -13.16 0.93
C ALA A 37 -5.86 -12.93 0.16
N THR A 38 -4.84 -12.38 0.84
CA THR A 38 -3.50 -12.08 0.31
C THR A 38 -2.46 -13.15 0.64
N LEU A 39 -2.87 -14.42 0.74
CA LEU A 39 -1.92 -15.52 0.68
C LEU A 39 -1.36 -15.61 -0.74
N ASP A 40 -0.11 -15.18 -0.91
CA ASP A 40 0.62 -15.27 -2.16
C ASP A 40 0.93 -16.75 -2.51
N ASN A 41 -0.05 -17.42 -3.12
CA ASN A 41 0.02 -18.84 -3.42
C ASN A 41 0.88 -19.15 -4.65
N LEU A 42 1.04 -18.17 -5.55
CA LEU A 42 1.73 -18.31 -6.83
C LEU A 42 2.99 -17.44 -6.93
N GLY A 43 3.35 -16.70 -5.87
CA GLY A 43 4.57 -15.89 -5.82
C GLY A 43 4.47 -14.60 -6.65
N LEU A 44 3.28 -13.99 -6.71
CA LEU A 44 2.96 -12.73 -7.38
C LEU A 44 3.17 -11.50 -6.46
N GLY A 45 3.32 -11.72 -5.15
CA GLY A 45 3.31 -10.67 -4.13
C GLY A 45 4.40 -9.63 -4.34
N ALA A 46 5.61 -10.03 -4.73
CA ALA A 46 6.71 -9.10 -4.97
C ALA A 46 6.38 -8.09 -6.09
N VAL A 47 5.79 -8.56 -7.20
CA VAL A 47 5.38 -7.70 -8.32
C VAL A 47 4.20 -6.81 -7.93
N ARG A 48 3.20 -7.38 -7.24
CA ARG A 48 2.06 -6.63 -6.67
C ARG A 48 2.55 -5.49 -5.76
N ASP A 49 3.49 -5.78 -4.88
CA ASP A 49 4.01 -4.82 -3.91
C ASP A 49 4.83 -3.72 -4.59
N ALA A 50 5.60 -4.05 -5.63
CA ALA A 50 6.31 -3.07 -6.44
C ALA A 50 5.35 -2.09 -7.11
N PHE A 51 4.29 -2.57 -7.78
CA PHE A 51 3.26 -1.70 -8.35
C PHE A 51 2.53 -0.88 -7.28
N SER A 52 2.20 -1.50 -6.14
CA SER A 52 1.53 -0.77 -5.03
C SER A 52 2.38 0.38 -4.51
N ALA A 53 3.70 0.17 -4.38
CA ALA A 53 4.64 1.21 -3.94
C ALA A 53 4.82 2.33 -4.97
N GLN A 54 4.82 2.02 -6.27
CA GLN A 54 4.95 3.00 -7.34
C GLN A 54 3.66 3.80 -7.57
N LEU A 55 2.50 3.15 -7.53
CA LEU A 55 1.20 3.78 -7.76
C LEU A 55 0.69 4.54 -6.53
N SER A 56 0.93 4.03 -5.32
CA SER A 56 0.40 4.59 -4.08
C SER A 56 1.46 4.65 -2.99
N PRO A 57 2.56 5.40 -3.21
CA PRO A 57 3.66 5.53 -2.27
C PRO A 57 3.17 6.01 -0.89
N GLY A 58 3.73 5.41 0.17
CA GLY A 58 3.39 5.75 1.55
C GLY A 58 2.07 5.18 2.06
N THR A 59 1.35 4.38 1.27
CA THR A 59 0.06 3.77 1.67
C THR A 59 0.19 2.30 2.09
N SER A 60 -0.75 1.86 2.94
CA SER A 60 -0.95 0.46 3.33
C SER A 60 -2.45 0.14 3.36
N THR A 61 -2.80 -1.13 3.11
CA THR A 61 -4.18 -1.66 3.25
C THR A 61 -4.78 -1.43 4.65
N LEU A 62 -3.96 -1.25 5.68
CA LEU A 62 -4.39 -0.98 7.04
C LEU A 62 -4.71 0.50 7.29
N GLN A 63 -4.26 1.41 6.43
CA GLN A 63 -4.40 2.87 6.59
C GLN A 63 -5.72 3.37 6.01
N THR A 64 -6.85 2.87 6.52
CA THR A 64 -8.16 3.08 5.91
C THR A 64 -8.74 4.49 6.07
N ARG A 65 -8.17 5.34 6.94
CA ARG A 65 -8.65 6.70 7.22
C ARG A 65 -7.53 7.72 7.05
N LEU A 66 -7.77 8.75 6.24
CA LEU A 66 -6.72 9.72 5.91
C LEU A 66 -6.34 10.62 7.09
N ARG A 67 -7.30 11.04 7.93
CA ARG A 67 -7.06 11.98 9.03
C ARG A 67 -6.09 11.49 10.13
N TYR A 68 -5.76 10.19 10.17
CA TYR A 68 -4.65 9.72 11.01
C TYR A 68 -3.28 10.28 10.60
N PHE A 69 -3.10 10.67 9.33
CA PHE A 69 -1.92 11.44 8.89
C PHE A 69 -1.83 12.85 9.51
N ILE A 70 -2.88 13.31 10.19
CA ILE A 70 -2.94 14.57 10.93
C ILE A 70 -2.92 14.31 12.44
N PHE A 71 -3.73 13.36 12.92
CA PHE A 71 -3.79 13.04 14.35
C PHE A 71 -2.45 12.59 14.94
N VAL A 72 -1.69 11.78 14.20
CA VAL A 72 -0.40 11.29 14.67
C VAL A 72 0.57 12.47 14.84
N PRO A 73 0.83 13.32 13.83
CA PRO A 73 1.63 14.53 14.03
C PRO A 73 1.17 15.41 15.20
N TRP A 74 -0.14 15.62 15.39
CA TRP A 74 -0.65 16.42 16.51
C TRP A 74 -0.30 15.82 17.88
N ILE A 75 -0.40 14.50 18.04
CA ILE A 75 0.04 13.83 19.27
C ILE A 75 1.53 14.05 19.51
N PHE A 76 2.37 13.87 18.48
CA PHE A 76 3.80 14.06 18.62
C PHE A 76 4.18 15.51 18.94
N ALA A 77 3.57 16.49 18.26
CA ALA A 77 3.77 17.91 18.53
C ALA A 77 3.40 18.27 19.98
N ARG A 78 2.27 17.74 20.48
CA ARG A 78 1.87 17.90 21.89
C ARG A 78 2.90 17.31 22.87
N LEU A 79 3.49 16.16 22.57
CA LEU A 79 4.54 15.55 23.42
C LEU A 79 5.85 16.35 23.38
N GLU A 80 6.17 16.97 22.25
CA GLU A 80 7.32 17.89 22.12
C GLU A 80 7.12 19.15 22.96
N GLU A 81 5.92 19.76 22.91
CA GLU A 81 5.55 20.91 23.72
C GLU A 81 5.60 20.61 25.23
N GLN A 82 5.19 19.41 25.62
CA GLN A 82 5.29 18.94 27.01
C GLN A 82 6.72 18.59 27.45
N ARG A 83 7.71 18.64 26.54
CA ARG A 83 9.12 18.32 26.80
C ARG A 83 9.30 16.97 27.49
N VAL A 84 8.58 15.95 27.00
CA VAL A 84 8.59 14.61 27.59
C VAL A 84 9.99 14.00 27.59
N ALA A 85 10.40 13.43 28.73
CA ALA A 85 11.69 12.76 28.84
C ALA A 85 11.77 11.51 27.92
N PRO A 86 12.96 11.18 27.38
CA PRO A 86 13.09 10.06 26.43
C PRO A 86 12.53 8.72 26.95
N GLY A 87 12.75 8.42 28.23
CA GLY A 87 12.30 7.17 28.85
C GLY A 87 10.78 7.07 29.01
N ASP A 88 10.08 8.19 29.03
CA ASP A 88 8.61 8.25 29.15
C ASP A 88 7.91 8.40 27.80
N PHE A 89 8.63 8.72 26.72
CA PHE A 89 8.06 9.11 25.43
C PHE A 89 7.14 8.03 24.86
N ALA A 90 7.62 6.79 24.78
CA ALA A 90 6.84 5.68 24.23
C ALA A 90 5.57 5.39 25.05
N ARG A 91 5.65 5.51 26.38
CA ARG A 91 4.49 5.32 27.26
C ARG A 91 3.47 6.43 27.07
N ARG A 92 3.90 7.69 27.06
CA ARG A 92 3.00 8.85 26.86
C ARG A 92 2.39 8.89 25.46
N LEU A 93 3.15 8.53 24.43
CA LEU A 93 2.62 8.35 23.08
C LEU A 93 1.48 7.33 23.09
N ARG A 94 1.69 6.16 23.70
CA ARG A 94 0.66 5.14 23.83
C ARG A 94 -0.55 5.62 24.63
N ASP A 95 -0.34 6.43 25.66
CA ASP A 95 -1.41 7.04 26.47
C ASP A 95 -2.29 7.97 25.61
N ASP A 96 -1.67 8.85 24.83
CA ASP A 96 -2.37 9.81 23.97
C ASP A 96 -3.06 9.12 22.77
N GLU A 97 -2.45 8.08 22.20
CA GLU A 97 -3.07 7.25 21.17
C GLU A 97 -4.29 6.48 21.72
N ALA A 98 -4.21 5.96 22.95
CA ALA A 98 -5.36 5.33 23.58
C ALA A 98 -6.51 6.32 23.81
N ARG A 99 -6.19 7.57 24.20
CA ARG A 99 -7.19 8.66 24.31
C ARG A 99 -7.81 8.98 22.95
N LEU A 100 -7.01 9.06 21.89
CA LEU A 100 -7.53 9.27 20.53
C LEU A 100 -8.53 8.18 20.15
N ILE A 101 -8.22 6.91 20.46
CA ILE A 101 -9.14 5.80 20.22
C ILE A 101 -10.45 6.04 20.96
N ASP A 102 -10.40 6.41 22.24
CA ASP A 102 -11.58 6.69 23.06
C ASP A 102 -12.43 7.84 22.49
N CYS A 103 -11.79 8.93 22.04
CA CYS A 103 -12.44 10.05 21.37
C CYS A 103 -13.17 9.63 20.07
N LEU A 104 -12.65 8.64 19.35
CA LEU A 104 -13.22 8.14 18.09
C LEU A 104 -14.29 7.04 18.29
N ARG A 105 -14.42 6.43 19.49
CA ARG A 105 -15.30 5.28 19.72
C ARG A 105 -16.78 5.56 19.44
N HIS A 106 -17.23 6.79 19.59
CA HIS A 106 -18.61 7.18 19.32
C HIS A 106 -19.03 6.92 17.86
N LEU A 107 -18.08 6.85 16.92
CA LEU A 107 -18.33 6.51 15.52
C LEU A 107 -18.76 5.03 15.34
N GLY A 108 -18.52 4.17 16.33
CA GLY A 108 -18.93 2.76 16.28
C GLY A 108 -17.94 1.83 15.56
N PRO A 109 -18.18 0.50 15.65
CA PRO A 109 -17.33 -0.50 15.02
C PRO A 109 -17.42 -0.40 13.50
N ASN A 110 -16.34 -0.79 12.81
CA ASN A 110 -16.21 -0.79 11.33
C ASN A 110 -16.14 0.59 10.65
N ASN A 111 -16.13 1.68 11.41
CA ASN A 111 -15.92 3.02 10.85
C ASN A 111 -14.45 3.43 10.73
N GLY A 112 -13.52 2.46 10.63
CA GLY A 112 -12.09 2.72 10.45
C GLY A 112 -11.35 3.18 11.72
N VAL A 113 -11.99 3.06 12.89
CA VAL A 113 -11.35 3.33 14.20
C VAL A 113 -10.36 2.22 14.51
N ILE A 114 -9.07 2.53 14.36
CA ILE A 114 -7.97 1.62 14.72
C ILE A 114 -8.01 1.40 16.22
N GLY A 115 -8.06 0.13 16.66
CA GLY A 115 -8.12 -0.19 18.08
C GLY A 115 -9.50 -0.08 18.72
N PHE A 116 -10.59 0.04 17.95
CA PHE A 116 -11.96 0.19 18.49
C PHE A 116 -12.27 -0.75 19.69
N LYS A 117 -11.91 -2.04 19.58
CA LYS A 117 -12.12 -3.03 20.65
C LYS A 117 -10.96 -3.11 21.66
N ALA A 118 -9.72 -3.07 21.17
CA ALA A 118 -8.53 -3.34 21.98
C ALA A 118 -8.07 -2.12 22.79
N GLY A 119 -8.42 -0.90 22.37
CA GLY A 119 -8.01 0.35 23.00
C GLY A 119 -6.51 0.39 23.27
N ARG A 120 -6.15 0.60 24.53
CA ARG A 120 -4.77 0.66 25.02
C ARG A 120 -3.96 -0.62 24.78
N ASP A 121 -4.59 -1.78 24.75
CA ASP A 121 -3.93 -3.08 24.60
C ASP A 121 -3.70 -3.46 23.13
N LEU A 122 -4.03 -2.55 22.20
CA LEU A 122 -3.77 -2.74 20.79
C LEU A 122 -2.29 -2.98 20.52
N LYS A 123 -1.99 -4.05 19.79
CA LYS A 123 -0.61 -4.46 19.47
C LYS A 123 0.11 -3.42 18.60
N TYR A 124 -0.58 -2.87 17.60
CA TYR A 124 -0.04 -1.89 16.66
C TYR A 124 -0.87 -0.62 16.68
N MET A 125 -0.33 0.43 17.32
CA MET A 125 -0.99 1.71 17.45
C MET A 125 -0.97 2.53 16.14
N PRO A 126 -1.83 3.55 15.99
CA PRO A 126 -1.89 4.37 14.77
C PRO A 126 -0.54 4.94 14.33
N SER A 127 0.28 5.45 15.26
CA SER A 127 1.62 5.97 14.98
C SER A 127 2.50 4.94 14.28
N TRP A 128 2.46 3.68 14.73
CA TRP A 128 3.20 2.58 14.12
C TRP A 128 2.72 2.30 12.68
N LEU A 129 1.40 2.26 12.48
CA LEU A 129 0.79 1.96 11.19
C LEU A 129 1.03 3.06 10.14
N TYR A 130 1.06 4.33 10.57
CA TYR A 130 1.17 5.49 9.68
C TYR A 130 2.61 6.00 9.55
N TRP A 131 3.57 5.52 10.36
CA TRP A 131 4.94 6.06 10.40
C TRP A 131 5.64 6.10 9.05
N LEU A 132 5.52 5.01 8.28
CA LEU A 132 6.13 4.90 6.95
C LEU A 132 5.52 5.94 6.00
N GLY A 133 4.19 6.05 5.98
CA GLY A 133 3.48 7.02 5.15
C GLY A 133 3.82 8.46 5.53
N LEU A 134 3.86 8.76 6.83
CA LEU A 134 4.22 10.09 7.35
C LEU A 134 5.61 10.53 6.86
N GLY A 135 6.57 9.60 6.82
CA GLY A 135 7.87 9.85 6.21
C GLY A 135 7.80 9.99 4.68
N SER A 136 7.11 9.07 4.01
CA SER A 136 6.99 9.05 2.55
C SER A 136 6.33 10.30 1.97
N TRP A 137 5.34 10.87 2.66
CA TRP A 137 4.65 12.09 2.23
C TRP A 137 5.36 13.36 2.70
N GLY A 138 6.48 13.23 3.42
CA GLY A 138 7.28 14.33 3.96
C GLY A 138 6.60 15.11 5.08
N LEU A 139 5.55 14.56 5.70
CA LEU A 139 4.91 15.12 6.88
C LEU A 139 5.84 15.05 8.09
N ARG A 140 6.52 13.92 8.24
CA ARG A 140 7.60 13.73 9.21
C ARG A 140 8.93 14.05 8.54
N ARG A 141 9.73 14.91 9.15
CA ARG A 141 11.06 15.27 8.66
C ARG A 141 12.14 14.39 9.31
N GLY A 142 13.04 13.89 8.47
CA GLY A 142 14.12 13.01 8.89
C GLY A 142 13.72 11.54 8.96
N ASN A 143 14.72 10.68 8.87
CA ASN A 143 14.55 9.23 8.88
C ASN A 143 14.89 8.68 10.27
N LEU A 144 13.89 8.62 11.14
CA LEU A 144 14.00 8.15 12.53
C LEU A 144 13.03 7.02 12.81
N SER A 145 13.38 6.07 13.65
CA SER A 145 12.39 5.24 14.35
C SER A 145 11.60 6.09 15.37
N ILE A 146 10.46 5.58 15.84
CA ILE A 146 9.68 6.25 16.89
C ILE A 146 10.51 6.44 18.18
N SER A 147 11.40 5.50 18.50
CA SER A 147 12.26 5.60 19.68
C SER A 147 13.32 6.70 19.53
N GLU A 148 14.00 6.75 18.39
CA GLU A 148 14.98 7.80 18.08
C GLU A 148 14.31 9.18 18.00
N TYR A 149 13.06 9.22 17.52
CA TYR A 149 12.26 10.44 17.55
C TYR A 149 12.16 11.00 18.98
N GLY A 150 11.77 10.17 19.96
CA GLY A 150 11.65 10.61 21.35
C GLY A 150 12.97 11.10 21.95
N GLN A 151 14.09 10.46 21.59
CA GLN A 151 15.42 10.91 22.00
C GLN A 151 15.77 12.28 21.40
N ARG A 152 15.50 12.47 20.11
CA ARG A 152 15.75 13.73 19.40
C ARG A 152 14.87 14.87 19.91
N ALA A 153 13.58 14.61 20.13
CA ALA A 153 12.64 15.57 20.69
C ALA A 153 13.12 16.10 22.04
N ALA A 154 13.55 15.20 22.93
CA ALA A 154 14.10 15.58 24.23
C ALA A 154 15.43 16.34 24.12
N ALA A 155 16.30 15.97 23.18
CA ALA A 155 17.56 16.69 22.96
C ALA A 155 17.31 18.13 22.48
N LEU A 156 16.38 18.32 21.54
CA LEU A 156 15.96 19.64 21.07
C LEU A 156 15.33 20.46 22.20
N ALA A 157 14.53 19.84 23.06
CA ALA A 157 13.95 20.51 24.22
C ALA A 157 15.00 21.04 25.22
N ARG A 158 16.15 20.34 25.38
CA ARG A 158 17.27 20.78 26.25
C ARG A 158 18.11 21.90 25.63
N GLN A 159 18.15 21.97 24.30
CA GLN A 159 18.90 23.00 23.57
C GLN A 159 18.16 24.34 23.51
N GLN A 160 16.90 24.38 23.95
CA GLN A 160 16.19 25.65 24.10
C GLN A 160 16.82 26.43 25.26
N PRO A 161 17.44 27.61 25.02
CA PRO A 161 17.71 28.53 26.11
C PRO A 161 16.38 28.87 26.79
N GLU A 162 16.40 29.07 28.12
CA GLU A 162 15.29 29.70 28.81
C GLU A 162 14.92 30.97 28.03
N ARG A 163 13.63 31.14 27.71
CA ARG A 163 13.15 32.33 27.00
C ARG A 163 13.62 33.55 27.80
N ASP A 164 14.38 34.43 27.15
CA ASP A 164 14.73 35.73 27.73
C ASP A 164 13.44 36.57 27.89
N ASP A 165 13.47 37.58 28.76
CA ASP A 165 12.29 38.39 29.14
C ASP A 165 11.62 39.08 27.92
N ASP A 166 12.33 39.20 26.79
CA ASP A 166 11.87 39.74 25.51
C ASP A 166 11.31 38.69 24.51
N HIS A 167 11.11 37.43 24.92
CA HIS A 167 10.43 36.36 24.18
C HIS A 167 11.00 35.99 22.79
N ASN A 168 12.20 36.47 22.41
CA ASN A 168 12.74 36.27 21.08
C ASN A 168 13.62 35.00 20.98
N ALA A 169 13.27 34.09 20.06
CA ALA A 169 14.06 32.88 19.79
C ALA A 169 15.27 33.21 18.90
N THR A 170 16.48 32.90 19.35
CA THR A 170 17.74 33.20 18.65
C THR A 170 18.08 32.25 17.50
N ALA A 171 17.38 31.12 17.36
CA ALA A 171 17.45 30.26 16.18
C ALA A 171 16.11 29.52 15.97
N PRO A 172 15.60 29.41 14.74
CA PRO A 172 14.42 28.59 14.48
C PRO A 172 14.76 27.13 14.80
N LEU A 173 14.01 26.53 15.72
CA LEU A 173 14.05 25.09 15.95
C LEU A 173 13.85 24.39 14.61
N THR A 174 14.66 23.38 14.33
CA THR A 174 14.40 22.52 13.17
C THR A 174 13.10 21.78 13.42
N ALA A 175 11.99 22.31 12.91
CA ALA A 175 10.68 21.69 13.05
C ALA A 175 10.73 20.28 12.45
N MET A 176 10.36 19.28 13.26
CA MET A 176 10.41 17.86 12.88
C MET A 176 9.18 17.42 12.07
N TRP A 177 8.17 18.29 11.97
CA TRP A 177 6.96 18.09 11.18
C TRP A 177 6.84 19.14 10.07
N ALA A 178 6.18 18.78 8.98
CA ALA A 178 5.64 19.72 8.02
C ALA A 178 4.63 20.66 8.71
N PRO A 179 4.44 21.90 8.21
CA PRO A 179 3.40 22.77 8.73
C PRO A 179 2.04 22.11 8.53
N LEU A 180 1.32 21.88 9.62
CA LEU A 180 -0.04 21.37 9.65
C LEU A 180 -0.93 22.39 10.38
N PRO A 181 -2.23 22.46 10.05
CA PRO A 181 -3.18 23.22 10.84
C PRO A 181 -3.14 22.78 12.31
N PRO A 182 -3.37 23.69 13.28
CA PRO A 182 -3.38 23.33 14.68
C PRO A 182 -4.53 22.36 15.01
N PRO A 183 -4.36 21.48 16.01
CA PRO A 183 -5.45 20.63 16.48
C PRO A 183 -6.61 21.48 17.04
N PRO A 184 -7.85 20.93 17.06
CA PRO A 184 -8.94 21.50 17.83
C PRO A 184 -8.54 21.70 19.31
N ALA A 185 -9.08 22.74 19.95
CA ALA A 185 -8.70 23.12 21.32
C ALA A 185 -8.91 22.00 22.35
N ASP A 186 -9.89 21.12 22.10
CA ASP A 186 -10.29 19.97 22.91
C ASP A 186 -9.77 18.63 22.35
N PHE A 187 -8.74 18.65 21.50
CA PHE A 187 -8.11 17.44 20.99
C PHE A 187 -7.65 16.51 22.13
N LEU A 188 -8.02 15.21 22.05
CA LEU A 188 -7.89 14.18 23.09
C LEU A 188 -8.75 14.38 24.37
N HIS A 189 -9.65 15.35 24.34
CA HIS A 189 -10.55 15.69 25.46
C HIS A 189 -12.03 15.70 25.07
N ALA A 190 -12.35 15.66 23.77
CA ALA A 190 -13.71 15.58 23.24
C ALA A 190 -13.83 14.59 22.07
N PRO A 191 -15.06 14.18 21.69
CA PRO A 191 -15.31 13.41 20.47
C PRO A 191 -14.72 14.09 19.22
N ILE A 192 -14.07 13.32 18.35
CA ILE A 192 -13.51 13.79 17.07
C ILE A 192 -13.82 12.78 15.96
N ASP A 193 -13.98 13.23 14.72
CA ASP A 193 -14.31 12.40 13.56
C ASP A 193 -13.17 12.31 12.53
N PHE A 194 -13.37 11.59 11.43
CA PHE A 194 -12.39 11.48 10.35
C PHE A 194 -12.55 12.52 9.24
N GLU A 195 -13.45 13.50 9.39
CA GLU A 195 -13.70 14.51 8.36
C GLU A 195 -12.57 15.54 8.35
N LEU A 196 -11.92 15.71 7.19
CA LEU A 196 -10.84 16.67 7.04
C LEU A 196 -11.41 18.08 6.88
N SER A 197 -10.74 19.07 7.47
CA SER A 197 -10.96 20.47 7.07
C SER A 197 -10.30 20.75 5.71
N ALA A 198 -10.72 21.82 5.03
CA ALA A 198 -10.10 22.24 3.78
C ALA A 198 -8.60 22.56 3.94
N GLU A 199 -8.22 23.16 5.08
CA GLU A 199 -6.83 23.46 5.41
C GLU A 199 -6.02 22.18 5.64
N GLU A 200 -6.57 21.19 6.35
CA GLU A 200 -5.93 19.89 6.56
C GLU A 200 -5.72 19.17 5.23
N ALA A 201 -6.73 19.15 4.36
CA ALA A 201 -6.66 18.54 3.03
C ALA A 201 -5.60 19.22 2.15
N GLN A 202 -5.56 20.57 2.13
CA GLN A 202 -4.57 21.31 1.36
C GLN A 202 -3.15 21.05 1.88
N ALA A 203 -2.96 21.00 3.20
CA ALA A 203 -1.65 20.71 3.79
C ALA A 203 -1.13 19.31 3.39
N LEU A 204 -2.01 18.30 3.36
CA LEU A 204 -1.67 16.95 2.88
C LEU A 204 -1.31 16.95 1.39
N ILE A 205 -2.12 17.60 0.54
CA ILE A 205 -1.87 17.71 -0.90
C ILE A 205 -0.53 18.39 -1.17
N ASP A 206 -0.27 19.51 -0.50
CA ASP A 206 0.99 20.25 -0.64
C ASP A 206 2.19 19.41 -0.20
N SER A 207 2.04 18.64 0.89
CA SER A 207 3.09 17.74 1.36
C SER A 207 3.36 16.61 0.36
N ILE A 208 2.31 15.95 -0.14
CA ILE A 208 2.43 14.86 -1.13
C ILE A 208 3.09 15.39 -2.41
N ARG A 209 2.56 16.46 -3.01
CA ARG A 209 3.05 17.00 -4.29
C ARG A 209 4.49 17.50 -4.19
N ARG A 210 4.89 18.06 -3.03
CA ARG A 210 6.25 18.55 -2.80
C ARG A 210 7.26 17.42 -2.64
N ASN A 211 6.89 16.33 -1.96
CA ASN A 211 7.83 15.27 -1.58
C ASN A 211 7.80 14.05 -2.50
N LEU A 212 6.74 13.89 -3.31
CA LEU A 212 6.58 12.79 -4.27
C LEU A 212 6.35 13.30 -5.70
N PRO A 213 7.16 14.28 -6.20
CA PRO A 213 6.96 14.83 -7.53
C PRO A 213 7.10 13.73 -8.60
N GLY A 214 6.26 13.79 -9.64
CA GLY A 214 6.27 12.83 -10.74
C GLY A 214 5.67 11.45 -10.42
N THR A 215 5.15 11.24 -9.20
CA THR A 215 4.45 9.99 -8.87
C THR A 215 2.97 10.05 -9.26
N PHE A 216 2.36 8.87 -9.46
CA PHE A 216 0.93 8.77 -9.74
C PHE A 216 0.09 9.44 -8.64
N LEU A 217 0.35 9.11 -7.36
CA LEU A 217 -0.37 9.70 -6.23
C LEU A 217 -0.31 11.25 -6.20
N ALA A 218 0.85 11.84 -6.51
CA ALA A 218 0.97 13.30 -6.58
C ALA A 218 0.16 13.92 -7.73
N ALA A 219 0.08 13.24 -8.88
CA ALA A 219 -0.75 13.67 -10.00
C ALA A 219 -2.26 13.59 -9.64
N LEU A 220 -2.69 12.54 -8.92
CA LEU A 220 -4.09 12.42 -8.48
C LEU A 220 -4.54 13.53 -7.54
N CYS A 221 -3.62 14.14 -6.81
CA CYS A 221 -3.91 15.26 -5.91
C CYS A 221 -4.32 16.55 -6.65
N GLU A 222 -4.15 16.64 -7.97
CA GLU A 222 -4.62 17.78 -8.76
C GLU A 222 -6.14 17.80 -8.93
N ALA A 223 -6.75 16.62 -9.05
CA ALA A 223 -8.20 16.46 -9.22
C ALA A 223 -8.70 15.25 -8.41
N PRO A 224 -8.65 15.31 -7.06
CA PRO A 224 -8.93 14.16 -6.20
C PRO A 224 -10.35 13.60 -6.39
N ALA A 225 -11.35 14.45 -6.68
CA ALA A 225 -12.72 14.03 -6.91
C ALA A 225 -12.88 13.14 -8.16
N VAL A 226 -12.19 13.50 -9.25
CA VAL A 226 -12.23 12.75 -10.51
C VAL A 226 -11.52 11.40 -10.32
N ALA A 227 -10.34 11.42 -9.70
CA ALA A 227 -9.57 10.23 -9.39
C ALA A 227 -10.34 9.26 -8.46
N ALA A 228 -11.01 9.79 -7.42
CA ALA A 228 -11.84 9.01 -6.51
C ALA A 228 -13.07 8.38 -7.17
N GLY A 229 -13.46 8.81 -8.38
CA GLY A 229 -14.52 8.18 -9.17
C GLY A 229 -14.07 6.88 -9.87
N ALA A 230 -12.78 6.76 -10.18
CA ALA A 230 -12.26 5.65 -11.00
C ALA A 230 -12.35 4.29 -10.26
N PRO A 231 -12.94 3.25 -10.88
CA PRO A 231 -12.98 1.91 -10.30
C PRO A 231 -11.59 1.30 -10.10
N TRP A 232 -10.69 1.48 -11.08
CA TRP A 232 -9.32 0.99 -11.07
C TRP A 232 -8.31 2.14 -11.25
N PRO A 233 -7.03 1.95 -10.87
CA PRO A 233 -6.02 3.00 -11.05
C PRO A 233 -5.83 3.37 -12.53
N TRP A 234 -5.96 2.42 -13.45
CA TRP A 234 -5.86 2.65 -14.90
C TRP A 234 -7.14 3.20 -15.55
N ASP A 235 -8.20 3.44 -14.79
CA ASP A 235 -9.42 4.11 -15.28
C ASP A 235 -9.40 5.63 -15.01
N VAL A 236 -8.33 6.14 -14.38
CA VAL A 236 -8.16 7.58 -14.15
C VAL A 236 -7.87 8.28 -15.48
N PRO A 237 -8.45 9.47 -15.74
CA PRO A 237 -8.13 10.26 -16.93
C PRO A 237 -6.62 10.52 -17.07
N THR A 238 -6.10 10.32 -18.27
CA THR A 238 -4.64 10.32 -18.53
C THR A 238 -4.13 11.65 -19.08
N ASP A 239 -4.99 12.63 -19.35
CA ASP A 239 -4.65 13.88 -20.05
C ASP A 239 -3.56 14.70 -19.36
N SER A 240 -3.47 14.63 -18.03
CA SER A 240 -2.47 15.34 -17.21
C SER A 240 -1.32 14.44 -16.74
N LEU A 241 -1.30 13.16 -17.10
CA LEU A 241 -0.30 12.20 -16.62
C LEU A 241 0.93 12.16 -17.54
N SER A 242 2.11 11.92 -16.95
CA SER A 242 3.33 11.73 -17.74
C SER A 242 3.32 10.40 -18.49
N GLY A 243 4.14 10.30 -19.54
CA GLY A 243 4.32 9.06 -20.28
C GLY A 243 4.78 7.89 -19.40
N GLU A 244 5.62 8.14 -18.38
CA GLU A 244 6.06 7.08 -17.45
C GLU A 244 4.90 6.57 -16.59
N ILE A 245 4.04 7.46 -16.09
CA ILE A 245 2.86 7.07 -15.31
C ILE A 245 1.88 6.27 -16.17
N ILE A 246 1.65 6.70 -17.42
CA ILE A 246 0.76 5.99 -18.36
C ILE A 246 1.31 4.58 -18.64
N ALA A 247 2.61 4.45 -18.89
CA ALA A 247 3.26 3.15 -19.08
C ALA A 247 3.15 2.26 -17.84
N LEU A 248 3.36 2.83 -16.65
CA LEU A 248 3.19 2.12 -15.37
C LEU A 248 1.76 1.59 -15.19
N LEU A 249 0.74 2.42 -15.47
CA LEU A 249 -0.67 2.03 -15.39
C LEU A 249 -1.02 0.93 -16.40
N ARG A 250 -0.52 1.03 -17.64
CA ARG A 250 -0.66 -0.02 -18.66
C ARG A 250 -0.10 -1.34 -18.17
N HIS A 251 1.15 -1.36 -17.68
CA HIS A 251 1.77 -2.57 -17.16
C HIS A 251 1.04 -3.15 -15.95
N ALA A 252 0.63 -2.29 -15.02
CA ALA A 252 -0.15 -2.67 -13.84
C ALA A 252 -1.47 -3.33 -14.26
N ARG A 253 -2.16 -2.77 -15.26
CA ARG A 253 -3.40 -3.32 -15.81
C ARG A 253 -3.19 -4.67 -16.47
N CYS A 254 -2.28 -4.77 -17.44
CA CYS A 254 -2.03 -6.01 -18.17
C CYS A 254 -1.63 -7.15 -17.23
N PHE A 255 -0.75 -6.86 -16.26
CA PHE A 255 -0.34 -7.84 -15.25
C PHE A 255 -1.53 -8.27 -14.37
N SER A 256 -2.34 -7.31 -13.89
CA SER A 256 -3.50 -7.61 -13.04
C SER A 256 -4.53 -8.48 -13.76
N GLU A 257 -4.85 -8.14 -15.01
CA GLU A 257 -5.81 -8.86 -15.84
C GLU A 257 -5.30 -10.27 -16.19
N LEU A 258 -4.07 -10.42 -16.68
CA LEU A 258 -3.54 -11.73 -17.10
C LEU A 258 -3.25 -12.66 -15.93
N THR A 259 -2.86 -12.14 -14.77
CA THR A 259 -2.56 -12.98 -13.60
C THR A 259 -3.80 -13.37 -12.78
N LEU A 260 -4.98 -12.83 -13.10
CA LEU A 260 -6.24 -13.31 -12.52
C LEU A 260 -6.51 -14.78 -12.92
N GLY A 261 -6.35 -15.12 -14.19
CA GLY A 261 -6.56 -16.48 -14.73
C GLY A 261 -5.87 -17.58 -13.92
N PRO A 262 -4.53 -17.57 -13.75
CA PRO A 262 -3.82 -18.62 -13.01
C PRO A 262 -4.24 -18.70 -11.53
N GLN A 263 -4.68 -17.60 -10.91
CA GLN A 263 -5.23 -17.64 -9.54
C GLN A 263 -6.58 -18.36 -9.49
N LEU A 264 -7.46 -18.13 -10.48
CA LEU A 264 -8.74 -18.83 -10.59
C LEU A 264 -8.54 -20.32 -10.87
N VAL A 265 -7.63 -20.68 -11.79
CA VAL A 265 -7.27 -22.08 -12.05
C VAL A 265 -6.70 -22.75 -10.81
N TYR A 266 -5.85 -22.07 -10.03
CA TYR A 266 -5.36 -22.61 -8.75
C TYR A 266 -6.51 -22.98 -7.80
N ASN A 267 -7.48 -22.08 -7.61
CA ASN A 267 -8.65 -22.37 -6.75
C ASN A 267 -9.53 -23.50 -7.32
N LEU A 268 -9.69 -23.57 -8.66
CA LEU A 268 -10.40 -24.66 -9.35
C LEU A 268 -9.74 -26.01 -9.09
N LEU A 269 -8.41 -26.08 -9.22
CA LEU A 269 -7.64 -27.30 -8.97
C LEU A 269 -7.73 -27.75 -7.51
N LEU A 270 -7.70 -26.82 -6.55
CA LEU A 270 -7.92 -27.15 -5.13
C LEU A 270 -9.32 -27.73 -4.90
N ALA A 271 -10.34 -27.11 -5.47
CA ALA A 271 -11.73 -27.56 -5.34
C ALA A 271 -11.90 -28.98 -5.90
N ARG A 272 -11.39 -29.23 -7.12
CA ARG A 272 -11.44 -30.55 -7.77
C ARG A 272 -10.69 -31.61 -6.98
N ARG A 273 -9.47 -31.30 -6.53
CA ARG A 273 -8.65 -32.24 -5.76
C ARG A 273 -9.28 -32.57 -4.41
N ALA A 274 -9.82 -31.58 -3.69
CA ALA A 274 -10.47 -31.81 -2.40
C ALA A 274 -11.73 -32.68 -2.53
N HIS A 275 -12.50 -32.50 -3.62
CA HIS A 275 -13.64 -33.36 -3.93
C HIS A 275 -13.18 -34.81 -4.17
N ALA A 276 -12.16 -35.00 -5.01
CA ALA A 276 -11.66 -36.32 -5.38
C ALA A 276 -11.00 -37.08 -4.20
N GLU A 277 -10.22 -36.40 -3.37
CA GLU A 277 -9.42 -37.02 -2.29
C GLU A 277 -10.22 -37.26 -1.00
N PHE A 278 -11.17 -36.37 -0.69
CA PHE A 278 -11.86 -36.37 0.60
C PHE A 278 -13.40 -36.38 0.49
N GLY A 279 -13.96 -36.33 -0.71
CA GLY A 279 -15.41 -36.23 -0.91
C GLY A 279 -16.01 -34.91 -0.39
N TRP A 280 -15.20 -33.88 -0.21
CA TRP A 280 -15.67 -32.58 0.26
C TRP A 280 -16.66 -31.96 -0.74
N ASP A 281 -17.68 -31.26 -0.22
CA ASP A 281 -18.58 -30.48 -1.05
C ASP A 281 -17.92 -29.18 -1.50
N THR A 282 -17.20 -29.26 -2.61
CA THR A 282 -16.50 -28.14 -3.27
C THR A 282 -17.02 -27.88 -4.68
N ARG A 283 -18.15 -28.51 -5.07
CA ARG A 283 -18.73 -28.39 -6.41
C ARG A 283 -19.13 -26.96 -6.72
N GLY A 284 -19.87 -26.32 -5.80
CA GLY A 284 -20.27 -24.92 -5.96
C GLY A 284 -19.07 -23.96 -6.00
N LEU A 285 -17.94 -24.31 -5.37
CA LEU A 285 -16.71 -23.52 -5.51
C LEU A 285 -16.11 -23.68 -6.91
N ALA A 286 -16.01 -24.92 -7.42
CA ALA A 286 -15.50 -25.18 -8.77
C ALA A 286 -16.35 -24.48 -9.85
N GLU A 287 -17.68 -24.56 -9.75
CA GLU A 287 -18.61 -23.87 -10.65
C GLU A 287 -18.42 -22.35 -10.63
N ARG A 288 -18.27 -21.74 -9.44
CA ARG A 288 -17.95 -20.31 -9.34
C ARG A 288 -16.62 -19.95 -10.00
N GLN A 289 -15.57 -20.77 -9.82
CA GLN A 289 -14.28 -20.49 -10.46
C GLN A 289 -14.37 -20.61 -11.99
N LEU A 290 -15.09 -21.61 -12.51
CA LEU A 290 -15.33 -21.75 -13.95
C LEU A 290 -16.11 -20.56 -14.53
N GLY A 291 -17.15 -20.09 -13.84
CA GLY A 291 -17.87 -18.88 -14.25
C GLY A 291 -16.97 -17.64 -14.28
N ARG A 292 -16.13 -17.45 -13.25
CA ARG A 292 -15.15 -16.35 -13.22
C ARG A 292 -14.08 -16.48 -14.31
N LEU A 293 -13.66 -17.70 -14.64
CA LEU A 293 -12.72 -17.98 -15.74
C LEU A 293 -13.32 -17.64 -17.10
N ALA A 294 -14.60 -17.95 -17.32
CA ALA A 294 -15.30 -17.56 -18.55
C ALA A 294 -15.35 -16.02 -18.71
N SER A 295 -15.76 -15.29 -17.65
CA SER A 295 -15.75 -13.82 -17.67
C SER A 295 -14.34 -13.21 -17.84
N TRP A 296 -13.33 -13.87 -17.28
CA TRP A 296 -11.94 -13.49 -17.47
C TRP A 296 -11.48 -13.74 -18.92
N ALA A 297 -11.83 -14.87 -19.52
CA ALA A 297 -11.50 -15.20 -20.90
C ALA A 297 -12.11 -14.19 -21.88
N GLU A 298 -13.37 -13.78 -21.67
CA GLU A 298 -14.01 -12.69 -22.43
C GLU A 298 -13.23 -11.37 -22.31
N THR A 299 -12.71 -11.07 -21.12
CA THR A 299 -11.90 -9.86 -20.89
C THR A 299 -10.58 -9.92 -21.65
N VAL A 300 -9.90 -11.07 -21.61
CA VAL A 300 -8.65 -11.29 -22.35
C VAL A 300 -8.90 -11.23 -23.85
N ALA A 301 -9.95 -11.89 -24.35
CA ALA A 301 -10.33 -11.88 -25.77
C ALA A 301 -10.62 -10.46 -26.27
N ARG A 302 -11.36 -9.66 -25.51
CA ARG A 302 -11.67 -8.26 -25.85
C ARG A 302 -10.41 -7.38 -25.93
N ARG A 303 -9.38 -7.67 -25.15
CA ARG A 303 -8.11 -6.92 -25.10
C ARG A 303 -6.96 -7.68 -25.74
N HIS A 304 -7.24 -8.68 -26.58
CA HIS A 304 -6.25 -9.64 -27.06
C HIS A 304 -5.06 -8.95 -27.77
N GLU A 305 -5.31 -7.95 -28.61
CA GLU A 305 -4.25 -7.22 -29.32
C GLU A 305 -3.28 -6.52 -28.34
N GLU A 306 -3.81 -5.77 -27.38
CA GLU A 306 -2.99 -5.04 -26.39
C GLU A 306 -2.26 -5.99 -25.44
N LEU A 307 -2.94 -7.04 -24.97
CA LEU A 307 -2.35 -8.04 -24.08
C LEU A 307 -1.30 -8.88 -24.80
N GLY A 308 -1.53 -9.25 -26.06
CA GLY A 308 -0.57 -9.95 -26.91
C GLY A 308 0.69 -9.12 -27.14
N ALA A 309 0.55 -7.86 -27.54
CA ALA A 309 1.70 -6.96 -27.69
C ALA A 309 2.47 -6.79 -26.38
N TRP A 310 1.78 -6.69 -25.24
CA TRP A 310 2.42 -6.63 -23.92
C TRP A 310 3.17 -7.93 -23.54
N VAL A 311 2.61 -9.09 -23.90
CA VAL A 311 3.26 -10.40 -23.71
C VAL A 311 4.48 -10.55 -24.62
N GLU A 312 4.53 -9.91 -25.79
CA GLU A 312 5.72 -9.90 -26.65
C GLU A 312 6.83 -9.01 -26.07
N ASP A 313 6.48 -7.83 -25.53
CA ASP A 313 7.42 -6.85 -24.98
C ASP A 313 7.57 -6.92 -23.44
N ARG A 314 7.83 -8.13 -22.92
CA ARG A 314 7.97 -8.34 -21.46
C ARG A 314 9.26 -7.76 -20.87
N ALA A 315 10.24 -7.41 -21.69
CA ALA A 315 11.50 -6.85 -21.20
C ALA A 315 11.26 -5.49 -20.52
N GLU A 316 10.50 -4.61 -21.19
CA GLU A 316 10.08 -3.31 -20.65
C GLU A 316 9.37 -3.47 -19.30
N PHE A 317 8.43 -4.42 -19.20
CA PHE A 317 7.71 -4.71 -17.96
C PHE A 317 8.64 -5.05 -16.80
N TRP A 318 9.61 -5.95 -17.02
CA TRP A 318 10.53 -6.38 -15.96
C TRP A 318 11.50 -5.28 -15.54
N ASP A 319 11.83 -4.35 -16.44
CA ASP A 319 12.63 -3.17 -16.13
C ASP A 319 11.84 -2.17 -15.28
N VAL A 320 10.57 -1.90 -15.63
CA VAL A 320 9.68 -1.01 -14.84
C VAL A 320 9.40 -1.58 -13.43
N VAL A 321 9.18 -2.89 -13.33
CA VAL A 321 8.87 -3.53 -12.05
C VAL A 321 10.12 -3.64 -11.16
N GLY A 322 11.31 -3.82 -11.76
CA GLY A 322 12.59 -3.84 -11.05
C GLY A 322 12.77 -4.98 -10.03
N VAL A 323 11.83 -5.93 -9.96
CA VAL A 323 11.84 -7.06 -9.01
C VAL A 323 11.59 -8.41 -9.70
N GLY A 324 11.57 -9.48 -8.91
CA GLY A 324 11.28 -10.84 -9.37
C GLY A 324 12.55 -11.63 -9.71
N ASN A 325 12.81 -12.69 -8.94
CA ASN A 325 13.88 -13.63 -9.27
C ASN A 325 13.58 -14.37 -10.59
N ARG A 326 14.62 -14.95 -11.20
CA ARG A 326 14.52 -15.69 -12.47
C ARG A 326 13.35 -16.69 -12.51
N ARG A 327 13.10 -17.43 -11.44
CA ARG A 327 12.02 -18.44 -11.38
C ARG A 327 10.63 -17.83 -11.35
N THR A 328 10.47 -16.68 -10.71
CA THR A 328 9.21 -15.93 -10.74
C THR A 328 8.96 -15.38 -12.14
N ARG A 329 9.99 -14.84 -12.80
CA ARG A 329 9.89 -14.35 -14.18
C ARG A 329 9.48 -15.47 -15.14
N GLU A 330 10.21 -16.58 -15.13
CA GLU A 330 9.91 -17.76 -15.97
C GLU A 330 8.47 -18.28 -15.78
N PHE A 331 7.99 -18.33 -14.53
CA PHE A 331 6.61 -18.74 -14.25
C PHE A 331 5.60 -17.76 -14.85
N ILE A 332 5.75 -16.47 -14.55
CA ILE A 332 4.83 -15.42 -14.99
C ILE A 332 4.83 -15.36 -16.53
N ASP A 333 6.00 -15.28 -17.15
CA ASP A 333 6.15 -15.22 -18.61
C ASP A 333 5.47 -16.41 -19.31
N THR A 334 5.56 -17.61 -18.71
CA THR A 334 4.91 -18.81 -19.25
C THR A 334 3.38 -18.73 -19.12
N VAL A 335 2.86 -18.42 -17.94
CA VAL A 335 1.40 -18.44 -17.72
C VAL A 335 0.67 -17.31 -18.44
N VAL A 336 1.28 -16.13 -18.55
CA VAL A 336 0.67 -15.01 -19.29
C VAL A 336 0.67 -15.27 -20.79
N ARG A 337 1.70 -15.96 -21.32
CA ARG A 337 1.72 -16.40 -22.71
C ARG A 337 0.59 -17.39 -23.00
N LEU A 338 0.46 -18.43 -22.17
CA LEU A 338 -0.62 -19.42 -22.29
C LEU A 338 -2.02 -18.77 -22.17
N ALA A 339 -2.15 -17.73 -21.35
CA ALA A 339 -3.41 -17.00 -21.17
C ALA A 339 -3.85 -16.23 -22.41
N VAL A 340 -2.90 -15.67 -23.17
CA VAL A 340 -3.22 -14.95 -24.42
C VAL A 340 -3.42 -15.92 -25.58
N GLU A 341 -2.65 -17.01 -25.65
CA GLU A 341 -2.73 -18.01 -26.74
C GLU A 341 -4.11 -18.69 -26.82
N ASP A 342 -4.69 -19.07 -25.69
CA ASP A 342 -6.00 -19.74 -25.62
C ASP A 342 -6.71 -19.42 -24.29
N PRO A 343 -7.35 -18.24 -24.17
CA PRO A 343 -8.04 -17.84 -22.94
C PRO A 343 -9.24 -18.74 -22.61
N ASP A 344 -9.97 -19.24 -23.62
CA ASP A 344 -11.16 -20.08 -23.43
C ASP A 344 -10.78 -21.50 -22.94
N GLY A 345 -9.71 -22.09 -23.49
CA GLY A 345 -9.19 -23.38 -23.06
C GLY A 345 -8.29 -23.33 -21.82
N PHE A 346 -7.93 -22.13 -21.34
CA PHE A 346 -6.98 -21.93 -20.24
C PHE A 346 -7.33 -22.73 -18.96
N ALA A 347 -8.62 -22.84 -18.66
CA ALA A 347 -9.13 -23.54 -17.48
C ALA A 347 -8.81 -25.04 -17.47
N GLU A 348 -8.76 -25.67 -18.65
CA GLU A 348 -8.55 -27.12 -18.82
C GLU A 348 -7.18 -27.46 -19.42
N ASN A 349 -6.34 -26.46 -19.66
CA ASN A 349 -5.03 -26.65 -20.26
C ASN A 349 -4.07 -27.36 -19.30
N GLU A 350 -3.61 -28.56 -19.67
CA GLU A 350 -2.71 -29.39 -18.84
C GLU A 350 -1.37 -28.70 -18.55
N ALA A 351 -0.84 -27.89 -19.49
CA ALA A 351 0.39 -27.15 -19.29
C ALA A 351 0.20 -26.07 -18.20
N VAL A 352 -0.95 -25.39 -18.17
CA VAL A 352 -1.31 -24.42 -17.13
C VAL A 352 -1.40 -25.12 -15.77
N HIS A 353 -2.08 -26.28 -15.70
CA HIS A 353 -2.22 -27.05 -14.46
C HIS A 353 -0.86 -27.50 -13.92
N TYR A 354 0.01 -27.98 -14.80
CA TYR A 354 1.38 -28.35 -14.45
C TYR A 354 2.17 -27.16 -13.94
N CYS A 355 2.17 -26.03 -14.66
CA CYS A 355 2.87 -24.81 -14.27
C CYS A 355 2.46 -24.31 -12.87
N ILE A 356 1.15 -24.25 -12.60
CA ILE A 356 0.60 -23.82 -11.30
C ILE A 356 0.99 -24.78 -10.18
N THR A 357 0.85 -26.09 -10.41
CA THR A 357 1.17 -27.11 -9.40
C THR A 357 2.66 -27.09 -9.05
N GLN A 358 3.54 -27.02 -10.05
CA GLN A 358 4.98 -26.94 -9.85
C GLN A 358 5.39 -25.63 -9.17
N ARG A 359 4.72 -24.52 -9.49
CA ARG A 359 4.97 -23.23 -8.86
C ARG A 359 4.64 -23.29 -7.36
N GLU A 360 3.47 -23.79 -7.00
CA GLU A 360 3.08 -23.92 -5.58
C GLU A 360 4.08 -24.82 -4.82
N LEU A 361 4.43 -25.98 -5.39
CA LEU A 361 5.36 -26.92 -4.78
C LEU A 361 6.72 -26.28 -4.48
N ARG A 362 7.25 -25.49 -5.42
CA ARG A 362 8.53 -24.80 -5.25
C ARG A 362 8.48 -23.70 -4.20
N LEU A 363 7.36 -22.99 -4.06
CA LEU A 363 7.20 -21.92 -3.08
C LEU A 363 6.96 -22.44 -1.66
N LYS A 364 6.16 -23.50 -1.53
CA LYS A 364 5.63 -23.94 -0.24
C LYS A 364 6.24 -25.25 0.26
N GLY A 365 6.93 -26.00 -0.60
CA GLY A 365 7.46 -27.32 -0.29
C GLY A 365 6.36 -28.24 0.25
N ARG A 366 6.58 -28.82 1.43
CA ARG A 366 5.63 -29.72 2.12
C ARG A 366 4.25 -29.10 2.39
N ARG A 367 4.11 -27.77 2.33
CA ARG A 367 2.85 -27.05 2.53
C ARG A 367 2.06 -26.82 1.23
N ALA A 368 2.53 -27.34 0.10
CA ALA A 368 1.83 -27.23 -1.18
C ALA A 368 0.58 -28.11 -1.21
N ARG A 369 -0.58 -27.49 -1.36
CA ARG A 369 -1.89 -28.15 -1.26
C ARG A 369 -2.22 -28.98 -2.49
N LEU A 370 -1.75 -28.57 -3.67
CA LEU A 370 -1.93 -29.32 -4.92
C LEU A 370 -1.04 -30.56 -5.00
N SER A 371 0.02 -30.65 -4.19
CA SER A 371 0.97 -31.77 -4.21
C SER A 371 0.90 -32.68 -2.98
N HIS A 372 0.49 -32.16 -1.82
CA HIS A 372 0.48 -32.92 -0.57
C HIS A 372 -0.92 -33.02 0.05
N ARG A 373 -1.37 -34.25 0.25
CA ARG A 373 -2.67 -34.57 0.86
C ARG A 373 -2.87 -33.92 2.22
N SER A 374 -1.88 -34.00 3.11
CA SER A 374 -1.95 -33.39 4.46
C SER A 374 -2.04 -31.86 4.42
N ALA A 375 -1.42 -31.21 3.43
CA ALA A 375 -1.54 -29.76 3.26
C ALA A 375 -2.94 -29.37 2.76
N LEU A 376 -3.53 -30.17 1.87
CA LEU A 376 -4.90 -29.98 1.38
C LEU A 376 -5.95 -30.21 2.47
N GLU A 377 -5.76 -31.21 3.33
CA GLU A 377 -6.64 -31.49 4.48
C GLU A 377 -6.76 -30.29 5.44
N ASN A 378 -5.69 -29.50 5.56
CA ASN A 378 -5.66 -28.28 6.37
C ASN A 378 -6.15 -27.03 5.61
N TRP A 379 -6.65 -27.17 4.38
CA TRP A 379 -7.24 -26.05 3.65
C TRP A 379 -8.61 -25.70 4.22
N ASN A 380 -8.76 -24.45 4.63
CA ASN A 380 -9.99 -23.86 5.18
C ASN A 380 -11.13 -23.68 4.15
N ARG A 381 -10.98 -24.18 2.91
CA ARG A 381 -11.97 -24.07 1.82
C ARG A 381 -12.28 -22.63 1.39
N THR A 382 -11.41 -21.67 1.74
CA THR A 382 -11.55 -20.29 1.26
C THR A 382 -10.80 -20.12 -0.06
N GLU A 383 -11.39 -19.32 -0.93
CA GLU A 383 -10.76 -18.81 -2.15
C GLU A 383 -9.52 -17.98 -1.78
N SER A 384 -8.59 -17.91 -2.71
CA SER A 384 -7.36 -17.16 -2.52
C SER A 384 -7.00 -16.36 -3.76
N GLY A 385 -6.42 -15.18 -3.54
CA GLY A 385 -6.09 -14.27 -4.61
C GLY A 385 -7.29 -13.49 -5.14
N GLY A 386 -7.10 -12.85 -6.29
CA GLY A 386 -8.06 -11.96 -6.90
C GLY A 386 -7.40 -11.05 -7.92
N GLN A 387 -8.19 -10.18 -8.54
CA GLN A 387 -7.65 -9.17 -9.43
C GLN A 387 -6.84 -8.18 -8.58
N LEU A 388 -5.62 -7.88 -9.02
CA LEU A 388 -4.69 -7.05 -8.25
C LEU A 388 -5.08 -5.58 -8.44
N ASP A 389 -5.50 -4.95 -7.35
CA ASP A 389 -5.89 -3.53 -7.33
C ASP A 389 -4.76 -2.61 -6.85
N TYR A 390 -3.63 -3.17 -6.41
CA TYR A 390 -2.47 -2.42 -5.94
C TYR A 390 -2.77 -1.43 -4.80
N ARG A 391 -3.67 -1.82 -3.88
CA ARG A 391 -4.15 -0.98 -2.75
C ARG A 391 -4.98 0.22 -3.20
N TRP A 392 -5.44 0.22 -4.44
CA TRP A 392 -6.21 1.32 -5.02
C TRP A 392 -7.42 1.70 -4.17
N TRP A 393 -8.10 0.73 -3.55
CA TRP A 393 -9.25 1.04 -2.70
C TRP A 393 -8.92 2.00 -1.55
N VAL A 394 -7.71 1.92 -0.96
CA VAL A 394 -7.26 2.85 0.09
C VAL A 394 -6.98 4.21 -0.50
N THR A 395 -6.22 4.26 -1.60
CA THR A 395 -5.87 5.51 -2.28
C THR A 395 -7.10 6.25 -2.76
N LYS A 396 -8.04 5.54 -3.40
CA LYS A 396 -9.35 6.04 -3.81
C LYS A 396 -10.12 6.65 -2.64
N ARG A 397 -10.10 5.99 -1.48
CA ARG A 397 -10.76 6.49 -0.27
C ARG A 397 -10.08 7.74 0.28
N HIS A 398 -8.75 7.79 0.31
CA HIS A 398 -8.02 8.99 0.71
C HIS A 398 -8.32 10.17 -0.22
N LEU A 399 -8.36 9.94 -1.53
CA LEU A 399 -8.74 10.96 -2.51
C LEU A 399 -10.19 11.41 -2.33
N ALA A 400 -11.10 10.51 -1.97
CA ALA A 400 -12.48 10.87 -1.64
C ALA A 400 -12.55 11.75 -0.38
N ASP A 401 -11.79 11.42 0.67
CA ASP A 401 -11.69 12.24 1.90
C ASP A 401 -11.14 13.65 1.57
N LEU A 402 -10.12 13.77 0.70
CA LEU A 402 -9.59 15.05 0.21
C LEU A 402 -10.63 15.84 -0.60
N ALA A 403 -11.32 15.17 -1.52
CA ALA A 403 -12.33 15.78 -2.37
C ALA A 403 -13.52 16.31 -1.57
N ALA A 404 -13.96 15.56 -0.56
CA ALA A 404 -15.04 15.97 0.34
C ALA A 404 -14.67 17.25 1.11
N ALA A 405 -13.46 17.31 1.65
CA ALA A 405 -12.97 18.47 2.39
C ALA A 405 -12.86 19.74 1.53
N LEU A 406 -12.33 19.60 0.30
CA LEU A 406 -12.19 20.72 -0.64
C LEU A 406 -13.55 21.19 -1.20
N GLY A 407 -14.48 20.25 -1.44
CA GLY A 407 -15.82 20.55 -1.93
C GLY A 407 -16.74 21.20 -0.90
N ALA A 408 -16.52 20.95 0.39
CA ALA A 408 -17.28 21.56 1.48
C ALA A 408 -17.04 23.08 1.58
N THR A 409 -15.88 23.57 1.15
CA THR A 409 -15.54 25.01 1.08
C THR A 409 -16.15 25.76 -0.11
N ALA A 410 -16.71 25.05 -1.10
CA ALA A 410 -17.29 25.65 -2.31
C ALA A 410 -18.81 25.86 -2.24
N ARG A 411 -19.42 25.58 -1.08
CA ARG A 411 -20.83 25.87 -0.74
C ARG A 411 -20.87 26.87 0.39
#